data_AF-A0A942A8C8-F1
#
_entry.id   AF-A0A942A8C8-F1
#
_cell.length_a   1.000
_cell.length_b   1.000
_cell.length_c   1.000
_cell.angle_alpha   90.00
_cell.angle_beta   90.00
_cell.angle_gamma   90.00
#
_symmetry.space_group_name_H-M   'P 1'
#
loop_
_entity.id
_entity.type
_entity.pdbx_description
1 polymer ?
#
loop_
_entity_poly.entity_id
_entity_poly.type
_entity_poly.pdbx_seq_one_letter_code
_entity_poly.pdbx_strand_id
1 'polypeptide(L)'
;MIQTVIKRDGRIVGFNEEKIVTAIRKAMLHTENGEDLQLIRQITDHISFKGEPQMTVEAIQDAVELELMNSSRKDVAQKYIAYRNQRSVARKAKTRDMFLEIINIKSNDITRENANMNADTPAGMMMKFSSETTKPFVDDYLLSEEVKEAVANNYLHIHDKDYYPTKSLTCVQHPLDRILKYGFSAGHGESRPAKRIETASILGCISLE
;
A
#
# COMPACT_ATOMS: atom_id res chain seq x y z
N MET A 1 6.47 -28.57 -1.22
CA MET A 1 6.93 -27.66 -2.29
C MET A 1 6.01 -26.47 -2.36
N ILE A 2 6.55 -25.28 -2.20
CA ILE A 2 5.79 -24.02 -2.20
C ILE A 2 5.28 -23.73 -3.61
N GLN A 3 3.98 -23.48 -3.74
CA GLN A 3 3.34 -23.12 -5.00
C GLN A 3 2.90 -21.65 -4.98
N THR A 4 2.40 -21.19 -3.83
CA THR A 4 1.85 -19.85 -3.68
C THR A 4 2.35 -19.15 -2.43
N VAL A 5 2.37 -17.82 -2.49
CA VAL A 5 2.79 -16.96 -1.38
C VAL A 5 1.69 -15.98 -1.04
N ILE A 6 1.29 -15.96 0.23
CA ILE A 6 0.42 -14.93 0.81
C ILE A 6 1.29 -13.72 1.13
N LYS A 7 1.07 -12.62 0.41
CA LYS A 7 1.68 -11.32 0.67
C LYS A 7 1.10 -10.68 1.93
N ARG A 8 1.79 -9.67 2.45
CA ARG A 8 1.42 -8.97 3.70
C ARG A 8 0.07 -8.26 3.65
N ASP A 9 -0.38 -7.92 2.45
CA ASP A 9 -1.69 -7.34 2.13
C ASP A 9 -2.77 -8.40 1.88
N GLY A 10 -2.45 -9.69 2.03
CA GLY A 10 -3.36 -10.80 1.81
C GLY A 10 -3.44 -11.33 0.37
N ARG A 11 -2.78 -10.68 -0.61
CA ARG A 11 -2.75 -11.19 -2.00
C ARG A 11 -2.03 -12.53 -2.07
N ILE A 12 -2.59 -13.47 -2.84
CA ILE A 12 -1.96 -14.75 -3.15
C ILE A 12 -1.30 -14.63 -4.52
N VAL A 13 0.00 -14.88 -4.58
CA VAL A 13 0.78 -14.85 -5.84
C VAL A 13 1.54 -16.15 -6.03
N GLY A 14 1.93 -16.46 -7.27
CA GLY A 14 2.83 -17.59 -7.55
C GLY A 14 4.16 -17.45 -6.80
N PHE A 15 4.65 -18.56 -6.29
CA PHE A 15 5.97 -18.63 -5.66
C PHE A 15 7.06 -18.34 -6.69
N ASN A 16 8.06 -17.55 -6.29
CA ASN A 16 9.21 -17.20 -7.11
C ASN A 16 10.47 -17.27 -6.26
N GLU A 17 11.25 -18.32 -6.47
CA GLU A 17 12.47 -18.64 -5.75
C GLU A 17 13.59 -17.60 -5.95
N GLU A 18 13.64 -16.91 -7.10
CA GLU A 18 14.62 -15.84 -7.37
C GLU A 18 14.53 -14.70 -6.35
N LYS A 19 13.35 -14.50 -5.73
CA LYS A 19 13.20 -13.51 -4.66
C LYS A 19 13.96 -13.91 -3.39
N ILE A 20 14.06 -15.21 -3.10
CA ILE A 20 14.86 -15.73 -1.99
C ILE A 20 16.34 -15.62 -2.33
N VAL A 21 16.74 -16.09 -3.52
CA VAL A 21 18.12 -15.99 -4.02
C VAL A 21 18.64 -14.57 -3.90
N THR A 22 17.89 -13.61 -4.45
CA THR A 22 18.27 -12.19 -4.44
C THR A 22 18.38 -11.63 -3.02
N ALA A 23 17.50 -12.04 -2.11
CA ALA A 23 17.51 -11.55 -0.73
C ALA A 23 18.72 -12.06 0.06
N ILE A 24 19.03 -13.36 -0.06
CA ILE A 24 20.21 -13.96 0.58
C ILE A 24 21.49 -13.38 -0.02
N ARG A 25 21.56 -13.27 -1.35
CA ARG A 25 22.71 -12.68 -2.07
C ARG A 25 23.02 -11.27 -1.59
N LYS A 26 21.99 -10.41 -1.45
CA LYS A 26 22.16 -9.05 -0.90
C LYS A 26 22.72 -9.06 0.52
N ALA A 27 22.32 -10.01 1.36
CA ALA A 27 22.89 -10.15 2.70
C ALA A 27 24.36 -10.60 2.66
N MET A 28 24.71 -11.54 1.76
CA MET A 28 26.08 -12.02 1.58
C MET A 28 27.05 -10.94 1.09
N LEU A 29 26.58 -10.04 0.20
CA LEU A 29 27.37 -8.90 -0.27
C LEU A 29 27.78 -7.92 0.84
N HIS A 30 27.12 -7.98 2.00
CA HIS A 30 27.45 -7.19 3.18
C HIS A 30 28.28 -7.96 4.21
N THR A 31 28.86 -9.11 3.85
CA THR A 31 29.86 -9.84 4.67
C THR A 31 31.19 -9.98 3.95
N GLU A 32 32.26 -10.14 4.73
CA GLU A 32 33.65 -10.14 4.23
C GLU A 32 33.96 -11.35 3.34
N ASN A 33 33.29 -12.48 3.58
CA ASN A 33 33.47 -13.74 2.86
C ASN A 33 32.77 -13.76 1.49
N GLY A 34 32.12 -12.66 1.07
CA GLY A 34 31.51 -12.51 -0.25
C GLY A 34 30.35 -13.46 -0.55
N GLU A 35 30.00 -13.56 -1.83
CA GLU A 35 28.89 -14.39 -2.29
C GLU A 35 29.25 -15.89 -2.34
N ASP A 36 28.33 -16.74 -1.91
CA ASP A 36 28.37 -18.18 -2.12
C ASP A 36 27.08 -18.63 -2.84
N LEU A 37 27.16 -18.66 -4.17
CA LEU A 37 26.01 -19.00 -5.02
C LEU A 37 25.55 -20.46 -4.82
N GLN A 38 26.44 -21.36 -4.42
CA GLN A 38 26.09 -22.75 -4.19
C GLN A 38 25.25 -22.87 -2.91
N LEU A 39 25.68 -22.23 -1.83
CA LEU A 39 24.92 -22.18 -0.59
C LEU A 39 23.58 -21.47 -0.76
N ILE A 40 23.53 -20.37 -1.51
CA ILE A 40 22.27 -19.66 -1.80
C ILE A 40 21.26 -20.58 -2.48
N ARG A 41 21.69 -21.32 -3.51
CA ARG A 41 20.83 -22.27 -4.23
C ARG A 41 20.38 -23.41 -3.33
N GLN A 42 21.30 -24.00 -2.56
CA GLN A 42 20.97 -25.08 -1.61
C GLN A 42 19.89 -24.67 -0.60
N ILE A 43 20.04 -23.50 0.02
CA ILE A 43 19.05 -22.96 0.97
C ILE A 43 17.72 -22.70 0.27
N THR A 44 17.78 -22.09 -0.92
CA THR A 44 16.57 -21.75 -1.69
C THR A 44 15.80 -23.01 -2.09
N ASP A 45 16.48 -24.03 -2.61
CA ASP A 45 15.89 -25.30 -2.98
C ASP A 45 15.26 -25.97 -1.76
N HIS A 46 15.98 -26.04 -0.65
CA HIS A 46 15.48 -26.69 0.56
C HIS A 46 14.20 -26.04 1.09
N ILE A 47 14.16 -24.71 1.16
CA ILE A 47 12.96 -23.95 1.54
C ILE A 47 11.83 -24.21 0.55
N SER A 48 12.14 -24.18 -0.75
CA SER A 48 11.16 -24.38 -1.82
C SER A 48 10.54 -25.78 -1.77
N PHE A 49 11.31 -26.82 -1.46
CA PHE A 49 10.82 -28.20 -1.39
C PHE A 49 10.13 -28.54 -0.06
N LYS A 50 10.71 -28.14 1.08
CA LYS A 50 10.16 -28.45 2.42
C LYS A 50 9.00 -27.55 2.84
N GLY A 51 8.86 -26.38 2.23
CA GLY A 51 7.76 -25.48 2.52
C GLY A 51 6.39 -26.07 2.15
N GLU A 52 5.39 -25.62 2.90
CA GLU A 52 3.98 -25.90 2.64
C GLU A 52 3.55 -25.36 1.27
N PRO A 53 2.51 -25.93 0.62
CA PRO A 53 2.05 -25.47 -0.70
C PRO A 53 1.71 -23.98 -0.76
N GLN A 54 1.28 -23.41 0.37
CA GLN A 54 0.98 -21.99 0.52
C GLN A 54 1.66 -21.46 1.79
N MET A 55 2.49 -20.43 1.65
CA MET A 55 3.21 -19.83 2.77
C MET A 55 3.07 -18.31 2.79
N THR A 56 3.14 -17.69 3.97
CA THR A 56 3.23 -16.23 4.08
C THR A 56 4.64 -15.74 3.76
N VAL A 57 4.77 -14.47 3.40
CA VAL A 57 6.10 -13.83 3.24
C VAL A 57 6.92 -13.96 4.52
N GLU A 58 6.29 -13.82 5.68
CA GLU A 58 6.91 -13.95 7.00
C GLU A 58 7.44 -15.36 7.23
N ALA A 59 6.64 -16.39 6.97
CA ALA A 59 7.06 -17.78 7.16
C ALA A 59 8.24 -18.15 6.26
N ILE A 60 8.26 -17.64 5.01
CA ILE A 60 9.42 -17.82 4.11
C ILE A 60 10.65 -17.09 4.67
N GLN A 61 10.49 -15.86 5.17
CA GLN A 61 11.60 -15.12 5.78
C GLN A 61 12.16 -15.83 7.02
N ASP A 62 11.30 -16.38 7.87
CA ASP A 62 11.70 -17.14 9.06
C ASP A 62 12.43 -18.44 8.67
N ALA A 63 11.97 -19.12 7.60
CA ALA A 63 12.66 -20.29 7.06
C ALA A 63 14.06 -19.95 6.53
N VAL A 64 14.21 -18.82 5.81
CA VAL A 64 15.53 -18.33 5.35
C VAL A 64 16.47 -18.04 6.52
N GLU A 65 15.95 -17.41 7.58
CA GLU A 65 16.74 -17.14 8.78
C GLU A 65 17.21 -18.43 9.46
N LEU A 66 16.32 -19.41 9.60
CA LEU A 66 16.64 -20.70 10.21
C LEU A 66 17.71 -21.46 9.43
N GLU A 67 17.56 -21.55 8.10
CA GLU A 67 18.53 -22.22 7.23
C GLU A 67 19.89 -21.51 7.24
N LEU A 68 19.92 -20.18 7.22
CA LEU A 68 21.17 -19.42 7.31
C LEU A 68 21.85 -19.60 8.68
N MET A 69 21.09 -19.65 9.77
CA MET A 69 21.60 -19.89 11.13
C MET A 69 22.15 -21.31 11.31
N ASN A 70 21.58 -22.29 10.60
CA ASN A 70 22.05 -23.68 10.56
C ASN A 70 23.25 -23.89 9.60
N SER A 71 23.49 -22.94 8.69
CA SER A 71 24.63 -22.98 7.79
C SER A 71 25.96 -22.58 8.45
N SER A 72 27.06 -22.77 7.74
CA SER A 72 28.38 -22.25 8.13
C SER A 72 28.46 -20.71 8.10
N ARG A 73 27.52 -20.03 7.43
CA ARG A 73 27.50 -18.58 7.19
C ARG A 73 26.57 -17.84 8.16
N LYS A 74 26.82 -17.98 9.47
CA LYS A 74 26.07 -17.27 10.53
C LYS A 74 26.24 -15.75 10.46
N ASP A 75 27.35 -15.27 9.89
CA ASP A 75 27.59 -13.87 9.55
C ASP A 75 26.50 -13.32 8.62
N VAL A 76 26.12 -14.10 7.61
CA VAL A 76 25.07 -13.73 6.64
C VAL A 76 23.71 -13.73 7.30
N ALA A 77 23.42 -14.71 8.16
CA ALA A 77 22.19 -14.75 8.95
C ALA A 77 21.99 -13.46 9.77
N GLN A 78 23.04 -13.01 10.46
CA GLN A 78 23.00 -11.77 11.24
C GLN A 78 22.70 -10.55 10.37
N LYS A 79 23.35 -10.43 9.20
CA LYS A 79 23.08 -9.32 8.26
C LYS A 79 21.67 -9.37 7.70
N TYR A 80 21.18 -10.56 7.36
CA TYR A 80 19.82 -10.75 6.85
C TYR A 80 18.76 -10.33 7.89
N ILE A 81 18.90 -10.80 9.14
CA ILE A 81 18.02 -10.43 10.27
C ILE A 81 18.07 -8.92 10.53
N ALA A 82 19.27 -8.35 10.58
CA ALA A 82 19.46 -6.91 10.80
C ALA A 82 18.78 -6.09 9.69
N TYR A 83 18.93 -6.47 8.43
CA TYR A 83 18.29 -5.80 7.30
C TYR A 83 16.75 -5.91 7.36
N ARG A 84 16.21 -7.09 7.70
CA ARG A 84 14.77 -7.29 7.91
C ARG A 84 14.23 -6.38 9.01
N ASN A 85 14.92 -6.33 10.15
CA ASN A 85 14.56 -5.48 11.28
C ASN A 85 14.63 -3.99 10.93
N GLN A 86 15.71 -3.54 10.30
CA GLN A 86 15.84 -2.16 9.82
C GLN A 86 14.71 -1.78 8.85
N ARG A 87 14.35 -2.65 7.90
CA ARG A 87 13.21 -2.43 7.00
C ARG A 87 11.86 -2.43 7.72
N SER A 88 11.70 -3.22 8.78
CA SER A 88 10.48 -3.22 9.60
C SER A 88 10.36 -1.90 10.37
N VAL A 89 11.45 -1.46 11.00
CA VAL A 89 11.53 -0.20 11.76
C VAL A 89 11.37 1.00 10.84
N ALA A 90 12.07 1.06 9.70
CA ALA A 90 11.97 2.18 8.75
C ALA A 90 10.55 2.36 8.21
N ARG A 91 9.82 1.26 7.96
CA ARG A 91 8.41 1.34 7.57
C ARG A 91 7.53 1.90 8.68
N LYS A 92 7.71 1.43 9.93
CA LYS A 92 6.98 1.96 11.08
C LYS A 92 7.30 3.44 11.35
N ALA A 93 8.56 3.83 11.20
CA ALA A 93 9.03 5.21 11.36
C ALA A 93 8.41 6.13 10.29
N LYS A 94 8.43 5.73 9.01
CA LYS A 94 7.82 6.51 7.93
C LYS A 94 6.32 6.77 8.17
N THR A 95 5.58 5.76 8.63
CA THR A 95 4.16 5.94 8.97
C THR A 95 4.00 6.90 10.16
N ARG A 96 4.81 6.75 11.21
CA ARG A 96 4.77 7.65 12.37
C ARG A 96 5.10 9.09 12.00
N ASP A 97 6.16 9.31 11.23
CA ASP A 97 6.64 10.65 10.88
C ASP A 97 5.62 11.36 9.99
N MET A 98 5.04 10.67 9.00
CA MET A 98 3.92 11.17 8.21
C MET A 98 2.71 11.57 9.07
N PHE A 99 2.37 10.74 10.07
CA PHE A 99 1.26 11.07 10.97
C PHE A 99 1.58 12.33 11.81
N LEU A 100 2.81 12.43 12.32
CA LEU A 100 3.26 13.60 13.07
C LEU A 100 3.32 14.87 12.21
N GLU A 101 3.62 14.76 10.92
CA GLU A 101 3.57 15.90 10.00
C GLU A 101 2.15 16.42 9.80
N ILE A 102 1.17 15.53 9.67
CA ILE A 102 -0.26 15.89 9.56
C ILE A 102 -0.75 16.50 10.89
N ILE A 103 -0.40 15.90 12.04
CA ILE A 103 -0.87 16.37 13.37
C ILE A 103 -0.26 17.71 13.76
N ASN A 104 1.05 17.89 13.54
CA ASN A 104 1.77 19.06 14.05
C ASN A 104 1.60 20.31 13.17
N ILE A 105 0.72 20.28 12.16
CA ILE A 105 0.38 21.40 11.26
C ILE A 105 1.64 22.19 10.88
N LYS A 106 2.70 21.49 10.45
CA LYS A 106 3.81 22.17 9.78
C LYS A 106 3.30 22.48 8.39
N SER A 107 3.21 23.76 8.03
CA SER A 107 2.93 24.14 6.64
C SER A 107 3.98 23.52 5.73
N ASN A 108 3.59 22.50 4.97
CA ASN A 108 4.46 21.74 4.08
C ASN A 108 3.63 21.30 2.86
N ASP A 109 4.28 20.77 1.82
CA ASP A 109 3.57 20.38 0.59
C ASP A 109 2.48 19.33 0.84
N ILE A 110 2.65 18.50 1.88
CA ILE A 110 1.71 17.45 2.28
C ILE A 110 0.38 18.04 2.78
N THR A 111 0.42 19.16 3.50
CA THR A 111 -0.80 19.82 4.00
C THR A 111 -1.52 20.67 2.94
N ARG A 112 -0.90 20.93 1.77
CA ARG A 112 -1.44 21.85 0.74
C ARG A 112 -1.72 21.23 -0.64
N GLU A 113 -1.49 19.93 -0.81
CA GLU A 113 -1.61 19.26 -2.10
C GLU A 113 -3.04 19.23 -2.67
N ASN A 114 -4.08 19.17 -1.82
CA ASN A 114 -5.47 19.13 -2.26
C ASN A 114 -6.13 20.51 -2.07
N ALA A 115 -6.43 21.19 -3.18
CA ALA A 115 -6.99 22.54 -3.19
C ALA A 115 -8.36 22.66 -2.49
N ASN A 116 -9.07 21.54 -2.31
CA ASN A 116 -10.42 21.50 -1.73
C ASN A 116 -10.44 21.07 -0.24
N MET A 117 -9.29 20.75 0.35
CA MET A 117 -9.22 20.19 1.71
C MET A 117 -8.47 21.11 2.68
N ASN A 118 -9.13 21.48 3.76
CA ASN A 118 -8.48 22.14 4.89
C ASN A 118 -8.01 21.10 5.92
N ALA A 119 -6.72 20.76 5.87
CA ALA A 119 -6.07 19.82 6.78
C ALA A 119 -6.06 20.29 8.25
N ASP A 120 -6.45 21.54 8.54
CA ASP A 120 -6.48 22.11 9.89
C ASP A 120 -7.70 21.63 10.71
N THR A 121 -8.68 20.97 10.06
CA THR A 121 -9.88 20.44 10.72
C THR A 121 -9.71 18.95 11.05
N PRO A 122 -10.33 18.43 12.14
CA PRO A 122 -10.26 17.00 12.44
C PRO A 122 -10.71 16.10 11.27
N ALA A 123 -11.75 16.51 10.53
CA ALA A 123 -12.20 15.80 9.33
C ALA A 123 -11.15 15.84 8.20
N GLY A 124 -10.53 17.00 7.97
CA GLY A 124 -9.44 17.17 7.01
C GLY A 124 -8.20 16.35 7.37
N MET A 125 -7.82 16.30 8.65
CA MET A 125 -6.72 15.44 9.13
C MET A 125 -7.02 13.96 8.87
N MET A 126 -8.24 13.49 9.20
CA MET A 126 -8.64 12.11 8.94
C MET A 126 -8.56 11.76 7.45
N MET A 127 -9.05 12.64 6.59
CA MET A 127 -8.95 12.42 5.15
C MET A 127 -7.50 12.50 4.66
N LYS A 128 -6.64 13.34 5.25
CA LYS A 128 -5.21 13.33 4.91
C LYS A 128 -4.46 12.10 5.39
N PHE A 129 -4.76 11.56 6.57
CA PHE A 129 -4.22 10.24 6.95
C PHE A 129 -4.61 9.18 5.94
N SER A 130 -5.88 9.15 5.52
CA SER A 130 -6.34 8.24 4.47
C SER A 130 -5.54 8.47 3.16
N SER A 131 -5.51 9.70 2.66
CA SER A 131 -4.80 10.05 1.42
C SER A 131 -3.33 9.59 1.41
N GLU A 132 -2.56 9.99 2.42
CA GLU A 132 -1.12 9.71 2.44
C GLU A 132 -0.80 8.22 2.72
N THR A 133 -1.67 7.52 3.45
CA THR A 133 -1.51 6.07 3.65
C THR A 133 -1.90 5.26 2.41
N THR A 134 -2.80 5.77 1.57
CA THR A 134 -3.28 5.07 0.36
C THR A 134 -2.33 5.19 -0.83
N LYS A 135 -1.61 6.31 -1.01
CA LYS A 135 -0.70 6.47 -2.17
C LYS A 135 0.38 5.38 -2.29
N PRO A 136 1.09 4.97 -1.20
CA PRO A 136 2.04 3.86 -1.28
C PRO A 136 1.38 2.54 -1.64
N PHE A 137 0.12 2.33 -1.23
CA PHE A 137 -0.63 1.15 -1.65
C PHE A 137 -0.87 1.15 -3.17
N VAL A 138 -1.14 2.30 -3.77
CA VAL A 138 -1.29 2.38 -5.23
C VAL A 138 0.03 2.04 -5.92
N ASP A 139 1.14 2.62 -5.45
CA ASP A 139 2.47 2.34 -5.98
C ASP A 139 2.83 0.86 -5.88
N ASP A 140 2.75 0.28 -4.69
CA ASP A 140 3.25 -1.07 -4.46
C ASP A 140 2.33 -2.16 -5.07
N TYR A 141 1.05 -1.84 -5.28
CA TYR A 141 0.03 -2.87 -5.53
C TYR A 141 -0.73 -2.72 -6.85
N LEU A 142 -0.92 -1.49 -7.35
CA LEU A 142 -1.81 -1.22 -8.49
C LEU A 142 -1.09 -0.71 -9.75
N LEU A 143 0.13 -0.18 -9.62
CA LEU A 143 0.91 0.31 -10.75
C LEU A 143 1.91 -0.73 -11.27
N SER A 144 2.10 -0.78 -12.59
CA SER A 144 3.20 -1.51 -13.23
C SER A 144 4.53 -0.78 -12.98
N GLU A 145 5.65 -1.51 -13.07
CA GLU A 145 6.98 -0.91 -12.89
C GLU A 145 7.27 0.19 -13.92
N GLU A 146 6.82 0.02 -15.16
CA GLU A 146 6.94 1.04 -16.23
C GLU A 146 6.24 2.35 -15.85
N VAL A 147 5.01 2.26 -15.31
CA VAL A 147 4.26 3.45 -14.89
C VAL A 147 4.94 4.13 -13.70
N LYS A 148 5.47 3.36 -12.74
CA LYS A 148 6.21 3.94 -11.60
C LYS A 148 7.44 4.71 -12.05
N GLU A 149 8.20 4.15 -12.98
CA GLU A 149 9.38 4.80 -13.54
C GLU A 149 9.00 6.09 -14.30
N ALA A 150 7.92 6.06 -15.08
CA ALA A 150 7.42 7.24 -15.77
C ALA A 150 6.97 8.35 -14.80
N VAL A 151 6.31 8.00 -13.69
CA VAL A 151 5.93 8.95 -12.64
C VAL A 151 7.17 9.50 -11.91
N ALA A 152 8.13 8.65 -11.55
CA ALA A 152 9.36 9.06 -10.87
C ALA A 152 10.22 10.02 -11.70
N ASN A 153 10.19 9.86 -13.03
CA ASN A 153 10.88 10.74 -13.98
C ASN A 153 10.03 11.95 -14.42
N ASN A 154 8.87 12.19 -13.80
CA ASN A 154 7.93 13.27 -14.13
C ASN A 154 7.40 13.25 -15.58
N TYR A 155 7.38 12.09 -16.25
CA TYR A 155 6.73 11.94 -17.55
C TYR A 155 5.22 11.78 -17.42
N LEU A 156 4.75 11.23 -16.30
CA LEU A 156 3.33 11.04 -15.99
C LEU A 156 2.99 11.60 -14.62
N HIS A 157 1.79 12.16 -14.50
CA HIS A 157 1.18 12.53 -13.24
C HIS A 157 -0.16 11.79 -13.10
N ILE A 158 -0.32 11.05 -12.01
CA ILE A 158 -1.56 10.31 -11.74
C ILE A 158 -2.45 11.20 -10.88
N HIS A 159 -3.51 11.73 -11.49
CA HIS A 159 -4.54 12.49 -10.78
C HIS A 159 -5.31 11.60 -9.80
N ASP A 160 -5.68 12.17 -8.64
CA ASP A 160 -6.48 11.52 -7.59
C ASP A 160 -5.98 10.11 -7.22
N LYS A 161 -4.65 9.96 -7.21
CA LYS A 161 -3.97 8.68 -6.96
C LYS A 161 -4.42 8.05 -5.64
N ASP A 162 -4.60 8.84 -4.60
CA ASP A 162 -5.12 8.46 -3.29
C ASP A 162 -6.53 7.85 -3.35
N TYR A 163 -7.36 8.25 -4.32
CA TYR A 163 -8.70 7.70 -4.54
C TYR A 163 -8.72 6.47 -5.45
N TYR A 164 -7.65 6.21 -6.21
CA TYR A 164 -7.62 5.14 -7.20
C TYR A 164 -8.07 3.75 -6.68
N PRO A 165 -7.70 3.31 -5.45
CA PRO A 165 -8.13 2.01 -4.94
C PRO A 165 -9.63 1.93 -4.63
N THR A 166 -10.30 3.07 -4.41
CA THR A 166 -11.74 3.15 -4.10
C THR A 166 -12.60 2.87 -5.32
N LYS A 167 -12.01 2.95 -6.53
CA LYS A 167 -12.73 2.87 -7.81
C LYS A 167 -13.83 3.94 -7.95
N SER A 168 -13.69 5.07 -7.26
CA SER A 168 -14.56 6.21 -7.45
C SER A 168 -14.38 6.82 -8.84
N LEU A 169 -15.41 7.56 -9.28
CA LEU A 169 -15.28 8.45 -10.42
C LEU A 169 -14.54 9.72 -9.99
N THR A 170 -13.83 10.35 -10.90
CA THR A 170 -13.21 11.67 -10.66
C THR A 170 -14.26 12.77 -10.64
N CYS A 171 -15.15 12.77 -11.63
CA CYS A 171 -16.24 13.72 -11.78
C CYS A 171 -17.49 13.02 -12.30
N VAL A 172 -18.65 13.61 -12.01
CA VAL A 172 -19.94 13.18 -12.55
C VAL A 172 -20.82 14.40 -12.81
N GLN A 173 -21.61 14.35 -13.88
CA GLN A 173 -22.72 15.29 -14.06
C GLN A 173 -23.91 14.79 -13.23
N HIS A 174 -24.20 15.49 -12.14
CA HIS A 174 -25.25 15.10 -11.21
C HIS A 174 -26.65 15.19 -11.84
N PRO A 175 -27.43 14.09 -11.91
CA PRO A 175 -28.75 14.08 -12.54
C PRO A 175 -29.83 14.64 -11.60
N LEU A 176 -29.67 15.91 -11.22
CA LEU A 176 -30.55 16.57 -10.25
C LEU A 176 -32.02 16.58 -10.69
N ASP A 177 -32.27 16.68 -12.00
CA ASP A 177 -33.61 16.61 -12.59
C ASP A 177 -34.35 15.32 -12.19
N ARG A 178 -33.65 14.19 -12.19
CA ARG A 178 -34.21 12.89 -11.80
C ARG A 178 -34.50 12.85 -10.30
N ILE A 179 -33.59 13.34 -9.49
CA ILE A 179 -33.75 13.37 -8.02
C ILE A 179 -34.95 14.24 -7.63
N LEU A 180 -35.12 15.41 -8.27
CA LEU A 180 -36.25 16.28 -7.99
C LEU A 180 -37.59 15.68 -8.44
N LYS A 181 -37.59 14.96 -9.58
CA LYS A 181 -38.80 14.36 -10.16
C LYS A 181 -39.24 13.07 -9.46
N TYR A 182 -38.30 12.24 -9.03
CA TYR A 182 -38.56 10.90 -8.52
C TYR A 182 -38.25 10.72 -7.04
N GLY A 183 -37.59 11.71 -6.41
CA GLY A 183 -36.97 11.51 -5.10
C GLY A 183 -35.72 10.63 -5.22
N PHE A 184 -35.23 10.13 -4.08
CA PHE A 184 -34.12 9.19 -4.06
C PHE A 184 -34.13 8.35 -2.77
N SER A 185 -33.35 7.27 -2.78
CA SER A 185 -33.02 6.49 -1.58
C SER A 185 -31.51 6.39 -1.46
N ALA A 186 -30.99 6.61 -0.26
CA ALA A 186 -29.57 6.53 0.07
C ALA A 186 -29.38 5.84 1.43
N GLY A 187 -28.76 4.66 1.41
CA GLY A 187 -28.56 3.85 2.61
C GLY A 187 -29.88 3.49 3.29
N HIS A 188 -30.13 4.07 4.46
CA HIS A 188 -31.35 3.84 5.26
C HIS A 188 -32.39 4.94 5.10
N GLY A 189 -32.10 6.00 4.33
CA GLY A 189 -32.99 7.12 4.09
C GLY A 189 -33.69 7.03 2.74
N GLU A 190 -34.92 7.51 2.68
CA GLU A 190 -35.63 7.77 1.43
C GLU A 190 -36.24 9.17 1.47
N SER A 191 -36.32 9.78 0.29
CA SER A 191 -37.02 11.05 0.10
C SER A 191 -37.96 10.96 -1.08
N ARG A 192 -39.14 11.55 -0.90
CA ARG A 192 -40.15 11.70 -1.95
C ARG A 192 -39.80 12.89 -2.87
N PRO A 193 -40.36 12.95 -4.09
CA PRO A 193 -40.18 14.10 -4.98
C PRO A 193 -40.48 15.44 -4.32
N ALA A 194 -39.71 16.47 -4.67
CA ALA A 194 -39.93 17.81 -4.16
C ALA A 194 -41.26 18.39 -4.69
N LYS A 195 -42.01 19.05 -3.80
CA LYS A 195 -43.26 19.76 -4.15
C LYS A 195 -43.17 21.28 -4.04
N ARG A 196 -42.08 21.79 -3.44
CA ARG A 196 -41.81 23.21 -3.21
C ARG A 196 -40.33 23.48 -3.41
N ILE A 197 -39.98 24.73 -3.68
CA ILE A 197 -38.62 25.13 -3.99
C ILE A 197 -37.66 24.91 -2.81
N GLU A 198 -38.12 25.10 -1.58
CA GLU A 198 -37.30 24.89 -0.38
C GLU A 198 -36.93 23.41 -0.22
N THR A 199 -37.88 22.52 -0.48
CA THR A 199 -37.63 21.07 -0.47
C THR A 199 -36.71 20.68 -1.63
N ALA A 200 -36.88 21.27 -2.82
CA ALA A 200 -36.00 21.03 -3.95
C ALA A 200 -34.54 21.44 -3.64
N SER A 201 -34.33 22.59 -3.00
CA SER A 201 -33.01 23.05 -2.57
C SER A 201 -32.38 22.09 -1.54
N ILE A 202 -33.15 21.64 -0.55
CA ILE A 202 -32.66 20.69 0.45
C ILE A 202 -32.28 19.35 -0.20
N LEU A 203 -33.12 18.81 -1.09
CA LEU A 203 -32.80 17.57 -1.80
C LEU A 203 -31.59 17.73 -2.72
N GLY A 204 -31.44 18.88 -3.36
CA GLY A 204 -30.24 19.22 -4.12
C GLY A 204 -28.99 19.13 -3.27
N CYS A 205 -28.96 19.81 -2.11
CA CYS A 205 -27.80 19.79 -1.20
C CYS A 205 -27.47 18.38 -0.70
N ILE A 206 -28.46 17.64 -0.20
CA ILE A 206 -28.22 16.28 0.33
C ILE A 206 -27.71 15.35 -0.77
N SER A 207 -28.23 15.49 -1.99
CA SER A 207 -27.83 14.61 -3.09
C SER A 207 -26.43 14.86 -3.64
N LEU A 208 -25.77 15.95 -3.24
CA LEU A 208 -24.39 16.29 -3.63
C LEU A 208 -23.35 15.81 -2.62
N GLU A 209 -23.77 15.36 -1.44
CA GLU A 209 -22.91 14.71 -0.44
C GLU A 209 -22.58 13.27 -0.83
#